data_AF-A0A7X7HCG9-F1
#
_entry.id   AF-A0A7X7HCG9-F1
#
_cell.length_a   1.000
_cell.length_b   1.000
_cell.length_c   1.000
_cell.angle_alpha   90.00
_cell.angle_beta   90.00
_cell.angle_gamma   90.00
#
_symmetry.space_group_name_H-M   'P 1'
#
loop_
_entity.id
_entity.type
_entity.pdbx_description
1 polymer ?
#
loop_
_entity_poly.entity_id
_entity_poly.type
_entity_poly.pdbx_seq_one_letter_code
_entity_poly.pdbx_strand_id
1 'polypeptide(L)'
;SVLVAGADFGTGSSREHAVWALKDYGFRVVLSPRFADIFRGNSGKQGLVTGIISQDDAEQLWKLLETEPGTEITVNLEDRSVVAGNFVTSFEIDDYTRWRLLEGLDDISLTLQHEEDITSFEARRAEYLPTTLPAKHLPKEEVVAARPVELGTPSVR
;
A
#
# COMPACT_ATOMS: atom_id res chain seq x y z
N SER A 1 -11.16 5.38 2.54
CA SER A 1 -10.44 6.43 3.30
C SER A 1 -9.36 7.04 2.42
N VAL A 2 -9.42 8.35 2.22
CA VAL A 2 -8.61 9.09 1.25
C VAL A 2 -7.97 10.28 1.97
N LEU A 3 -6.69 10.53 1.70
CA LEU A 3 -5.97 11.73 2.12
C LEU A 3 -5.73 12.61 0.89
N VAL A 4 -6.13 13.89 0.95
CA VAL A 4 -5.77 14.90 -0.06
C VAL A 4 -4.67 15.78 0.53
N ALA A 5 -3.47 15.69 -0.04
CA ALA A 5 -2.27 16.35 0.45
C ALA A 5 -1.75 17.39 -0.54
N GLY A 6 -0.93 18.33 -0.03
CA GLY A 6 -0.26 19.32 -0.86
C GLY A 6 0.85 18.71 -1.71
N ALA A 7 1.49 19.54 -2.51
CA ALA A 7 2.65 19.13 -3.30
C ALA A 7 3.79 18.61 -2.40
N ASP A 8 4.65 17.80 -2.99
CA ASP A 8 5.88 17.27 -2.41
C ASP A 8 5.64 16.30 -1.25
N PHE A 9 4.51 15.59 -1.28
CA PHE A 9 4.13 14.67 -0.22
C PHE A 9 5.13 13.50 -0.11
N GLY A 10 5.53 13.19 1.13
CA GLY A 10 6.49 12.13 1.42
C GLY A 10 7.96 12.50 1.15
N THR A 11 8.28 13.79 1.01
CA THR A 11 9.66 14.29 0.84
C THR A 11 10.59 13.97 2.04
N GLY A 12 11.89 13.96 1.77
CA GLY A 12 12.94 13.61 2.73
C GLY A 12 13.45 12.18 2.57
N SER A 13 14.11 11.66 3.62
CA SER A 13 14.50 10.24 3.65
C SER A 13 13.23 9.41 3.86
N SER A 14 12.54 9.08 2.77
CA SER A 14 11.34 8.28 2.87
C SER A 14 11.70 6.91 3.46
N ARG A 15 11.16 6.63 4.64
CA ARG A 15 11.26 5.33 5.31
C ARG A 15 9.99 4.55 4.99
N GLU A 16 10.10 3.24 4.80
CA GLU A 16 8.94 2.35 4.60
C GLU A 16 7.88 2.51 5.71
N HIS A 17 8.31 2.82 6.94
CA HIS A 17 7.44 3.13 8.07
C HIS A 17 6.44 4.26 7.81
N ALA A 18 6.74 5.23 6.94
CA ALA A 18 5.80 6.31 6.62
C ALA A 18 4.55 5.76 5.91
N VAL A 19 4.72 4.78 5.03
CA VAL A 19 3.62 4.12 4.33
C VAL A 19 2.84 3.24 5.29
N TRP A 20 3.53 2.48 6.16
CA TRP A 20 2.87 1.66 7.18
C TRP A 20 2.02 2.51 8.12
N ALA A 21 2.53 3.64 8.61
CA ALA A 21 1.78 4.53 9.47
C ALA A 21 0.46 5.00 8.84
N LEU A 22 0.46 5.36 7.54
CA LEU A 22 -0.75 5.75 6.82
C LEU A 22 -1.74 4.59 6.67
N LYS A 23 -1.24 3.40 6.32
CA LYS A 23 -2.07 2.21 6.15
C LYS A 23 -2.69 1.73 7.46
N ASP A 24 -1.90 1.71 8.53
CA ASP A 24 -2.30 1.29 9.86
C ASP A 24 -3.31 2.28 10.47
N TYR A 25 -3.13 3.58 10.20
CA TYR A 25 -4.16 4.58 10.51
C TYR A 25 -5.47 4.31 9.75
N GLY A 26 -5.36 3.70 8.57
CA GLY A 26 -6.49 3.23 7.80
C GLY A 26 -6.61 3.88 6.42
N PHE A 27 -5.69 4.75 5.99
CA PHE A 27 -5.72 5.31 4.63
C PHE A 27 -5.49 4.22 3.57
N ARG A 28 -6.19 4.37 2.43
CA ARG A 28 -6.03 3.49 1.25
C ARG A 28 -5.54 4.25 0.04
N VAL A 29 -5.79 5.56 0.00
CA VAL A 29 -5.39 6.44 -1.08
C VAL A 29 -4.80 7.73 -0.52
N VAL A 30 -3.72 8.19 -1.12
CA VAL A 30 -3.23 9.58 -1.00
C VAL A 30 -3.30 10.21 -2.39
N LEU A 31 -3.92 11.37 -2.49
CA LEU A 31 -3.94 12.23 -3.68
C LEU A 31 -3.05 13.43 -3.42
N SER A 32 -2.15 13.73 -4.35
CA SER A 32 -1.26 14.90 -4.25
C SER A 32 -0.80 15.36 -5.63
N PRO A 33 -0.53 16.65 -5.83
CA PRO A 33 0.09 17.15 -7.06
C PRO A 33 1.48 16.59 -7.35
N ARG A 34 2.23 16.20 -6.30
CA ARG A 34 3.56 15.62 -6.47
C ARG A 34 3.95 14.77 -5.26
N PHE A 35 4.53 13.60 -5.53
CA PHE A 35 5.12 12.74 -4.51
C PHE A 35 6.64 12.73 -4.60
N ALA A 36 7.29 12.42 -3.48
CA ALA A 36 8.69 12.00 -3.50
C ALA A 36 8.80 10.57 -4.05
N ASP A 37 9.75 10.34 -4.94
CA ASP A 37 9.86 9.09 -5.73
C ASP A 37 9.98 7.84 -4.85
N ILE A 38 10.80 7.91 -3.78
CA ILE A 38 10.98 6.78 -2.85
C ILE A 38 9.68 6.47 -2.12
N PHE A 39 8.96 7.49 -1.64
CA PHE A 39 7.68 7.29 -0.95
C PHE A 39 6.66 6.65 -1.89
N ARG A 40 6.58 7.15 -3.13
CA ARG A 40 5.68 6.64 -4.16
C ARG A 40 5.97 5.17 -4.48
N GLY A 41 7.24 4.82 -4.69
CA GLY A 41 7.65 3.43 -4.94
C GLY A 41 7.31 2.48 -3.80
N ASN A 42 7.57 2.89 -2.56
CA ASN A 42 7.23 2.07 -1.37
C ASN A 42 5.71 1.92 -1.21
N SER A 43 4.93 2.96 -1.51
CA SER A 43 3.48 2.94 -1.40
C SER A 43 2.84 1.89 -2.31
N GLY A 44 3.25 1.87 -3.59
CA GLY A 44 2.76 0.90 -4.56
C GLY A 44 3.02 -0.55 -4.16
N LYS A 45 4.22 -0.84 -3.66
CA LYS A 45 4.62 -2.18 -3.18
C LYS A 45 3.85 -2.66 -1.97
N GLN A 46 3.28 -1.73 -1.21
CA GLN A 46 2.63 -2.00 0.06
C GLN A 46 1.11 -1.81 -0.01
N GLY A 47 0.52 -1.64 -1.19
CA GLY A 47 -0.94 -1.55 -1.31
C GLY A 47 -1.52 -0.18 -0.95
N LEU A 48 -0.74 0.90 -1.00
CA LEU A 48 -1.21 2.28 -0.84
C LEU A 48 -1.24 2.97 -2.20
N VAL A 49 -2.42 3.44 -2.62
CA VAL A 49 -2.57 4.18 -3.88
C VAL A 49 -2.01 5.59 -3.70
N THR A 50 -1.10 5.99 -4.59
CA THR A 50 -0.55 7.35 -4.68
C THR A 50 -0.94 7.96 -6.02
N GLY A 51 -2.09 8.65 -6.04
CA GLY A 51 -2.65 9.24 -7.26
C GLY A 51 -2.19 10.68 -7.45
N ILE A 52 -1.57 10.95 -8.59
CA ILE A 52 -1.14 12.32 -8.94
C ILE A 52 -2.34 13.05 -9.55
N ILE A 53 -2.69 14.19 -8.98
CA ILE A 53 -3.77 15.07 -9.49
C ILE A 53 -3.19 16.43 -9.86
N SER A 54 -3.94 17.28 -10.55
CA SER A 54 -3.48 18.66 -10.75
C SER A 54 -3.54 19.45 -9.43
N GLN A 55 -2.77 20.55 -9.35
CA GLN A 55 -2.84 21.47 -8.21
C GLN A 55 -4.26 22.06 -8.07
N ASP A 56 -4.88 22.45 -9.19
CA ASP A 56 -6.23 22.99 -9.22
C ASP A 56 -7.28 21.99 -8.72
N ASP A 57 -7.11 20.70 -9.03
CA ASP A 57 -8.00 19.65 -8.52
C ASP A 57 -7.81 19.41 -7.02
N ALA A 58 -6.57 19.47 -6.52
CA ALA A 58 -6.30 19.35 -5.08
C ALA A 58 -6.96 20.49 -4.30
N GLU A 59 -6.87 21.72 -4.81
CA GLU A 59 -7.52 22.90 -4.22
C GLU A 59 -9.05 22.80 -4.25
N GLN A 60 -9.62 22.30 -5.35
CA GLN A 60 -11.06 22.05 -5.43
C GLN A 60 -11.52 21.00 -4.42
N LEU A 61 -10.78 19.90 -4.28
CA LEU A 61 -11.06 18.86 -3.29
C LEU A 61 -10.97 19.41 -1.86
N TRP A 62 -9.95 20.21 -1.54
CA TRP A 62 -9.86 20.84 -0.22
C TRP A 62 -11.03 21.77 0.06
N LYS A 63 -11.37 22.65 -0.88
CA LYS A 63 -12.50 23.55 -0.71
C LYS A 63 -13.81 22.80 -0.45
N LEU A 64 -14.01 21.69 -1.16
CA LEU A 64 -15.18 20.83 -0.98
C LEU A 64 -15.20 20.18 0.41
N LEU A 65 -14.07 19.60 0.85
CA LEU A 65 -13.95 18.96 2.16
C LEU A 65 -14.03 19.95 3.33
N GLU A 66 -13.56 21.18 3.15
CA GLU A 66 -13.65 22.25 4.14
C GLU A 66 -15.07 22.80 4.26
N THR A 67 -15.80 22.91 3.14
CA THR A 67 -17.18 23.39 3.12
C THR A 67 -18.13 22.31 3.66
N GLU A 68 -17.90 21.05 3.31
CA GLU A 68 -18.74 19.91 3.69
C GLU A 68 -17.88 18.79 4.30
N PRO A 69 -17.47 18.93 5.58
CA PRO A 69 -16.73 17.89 6.29
C PRO A 69 -17.51 16.57 6.32
N GLY A 70 -16.83 15.47 6.00
CA GLY A 70 -17.44 14.14 5.89
C GLY A 70 -17.86 13.77 4.47
N THR A 71 -17.66 14.65 3.48
CA THR A 71 -17.85 14.26 2.07
C THR A 71 -16.99 13.05 1.72
N GLU A 72 -17.64 12.02 1.18
CA GLU A 72 -16.97 10.81 0.70
C GLU A 72 -16.25 11.07 -0.62
N ILE A 73 -14.99 10.62 -0.69
CA ILE A 73 -14.21 10.59 -1.93
C ILE A 73 -14.10 9.13 -2.39
N THR A 74 -14.59 8.86 -3.58
CA THR A 74 -14.44 7.57 -4.26
C THR A 74 -13.28 7.67 -5.24
N VAL A 75 -12.38 6.69 -5.20
CA VAL A 75 -11.25 6.58 -6.12
C VAL A 75 -11.35 5.24 -6.81
N ASN A 76 -11.47 5.26 -8.13
CA ASN A 76 -11.52 4.05 -8.95
C ASN A 76 -10.17 3.88 -9.66
N LEU A 77 -9.48 2.80 -9.31
CA LEU A 77 -8.16 2.48 -9.84
C LEU A 77 -8.23 1.94 -11.27
N GLU A 78 -9.33 1.31 -11.67
CA GLU A 78 -9.50 0.76 -13.01
C GLU A 78 -9.59 1.87 -14.07
N ASP A 79 -10.44 2.87 -13.86
CA ASP A 79 -10.63 3.98 -14.79
C ASP A 79 -9.77 5.22 -14.45
N ARG A 80 -9.04 5.19 -13.33
CA ARG A 80 -8.21 6.28 -12.81
C ARG A 80 -9.00 7.56 -12.52
N SER A 81 -10.19 7.41 -11.96
CA SER A 81 -11.07 8.54 -11.59
C SER A 81 -11.12 8.80 -10.08
N VAL A 82 -11.38 10.05 -9.74
CA VAL A 82 -11.70 10.54 -8.39
C VAL A 82 -13.05 11.24 -8.46
N VAL A 83 -13.96 10.87 -7.57
CA VAL A 83 -15.30 11.46 -7.45
C VAL A 83 -15.53 11.93 -6.02
N ALA A 84 -15.91 13.19 -5.85
CA ALA A 84 -16.25 13.80 -4.56
C ALA A 84 -17.51 14.66 -4.72
N GLY A 85 -18.67 14.14 -4.31
CA GLY A 85 -19.97 14.77 -4.59
C GLY A 85 -20.19 14.94 -6.10
N ASN A 86 -20.33 16.19 -6.56
CA ASN A 86 -20.49 16.52 -7.98
C ASN A 86 -19.16 16.80 -8.71
N PHE A 87 -18.04 16.80 -7.99
CA PHE A 87 -16.73 17.02 -8.57
C PHE A 87 -16.13 15.69 -9.05
N VAL A 88 -15.66 15.68 -10.30
CA VAL A 88 -15.05 14.51 -10.94
C VAL A 88 -13.75 14.95 -11.60
N THR A 89 -12.66 14.24 -11.31
CA THR A 89 -11.37 14.41 -11.98
C THR A 89 -10.70 13.06 -12.20
N SER A 90 -9.60 13.05 -12.94
CA SER A 90 -8.72 11.88 -13.12
C SER A 90 -7.44 12.03 -12.32
N PHE A 91 -6.76 10.92 -12.06
CA PHE A 91 -5.42 10.92 -11.48
C PHE A 91 -4.45 10.09 -12.31
N GLU A 92 -3.17 10.41 -12.21
CA GLU A 92 -2.10 9.63 -12.82
C GLU A 92 -1.49 8.64 -11.83
N ILE A 93 -1.17 7.46 -12.35
CA ILE A 93 -0.41 6.40 -11.69
C ILE A 93 0.25 5.57 -12.80
N ASP A 94 1.45 5.03 -12.54
CA ASP A 94 2.13 4.20 -13.54
C ASP A 94 1.42 2.85 -13.68
N ASP A 95 1.39 2.32 -14.91
CA ASP A 95 0.62 1.13 -15.24
C ASP A 95 1.09 -0.12 -14.46
N TYR A 96 2.40 -0.21 -14.16
CA TYR A 96 2.95 -1.33 -13.41
C TYR A 96 2.50 -1.31 -11.94
N THR A 97 2.58 -0.16 -11.28
CA THR A 97 2.06 0.00 -9.92
C THR A 97 0.54 -0.19 -9.88
N ARG A 98 -0.19 0.34 -10.87
CA ARG A 98 -1.64 0.11 -11.00
C ARG A 98 -1.95 -1.38 -11.10
N TRP A 99 -1.26 -2.11 -11.97
CA TRP A 99 -1.42 -3.56 -12.10
C TRP A 99 -1.14 -4.30 -10.79
N ARG A 100 -0.01 -3.99 -10.12
CA ARG A 100 0.30 -4.56 -8.80
C ARG A 100 -0.83 -4.34 -7.80
N LEU A 101 -1.36 -3.13 -7.73
CA LEU A 101 -2.42 -2.76 -6.80
C LEU A 101 -3.76 -3.43 -7.14
N LEU A 102 -4.12 -3.56 -8.41
CA LEU A 102 -5.34 -4.25 -8.86
C LEU A 102 -5.29 -5.75 -8.56
N GLU A 103 -4.13 -6.38 -8.78
CA GLU A 103 -3.92 -7.80 -8.55
C GLU A 103 -3.55 -8.13 -7.09
N GLY A 104 -3.36 -7.12 -6.23
CA GLY A 104 -2.94 -7.31 -4.84
C GLY A 104 -1.52 -7.87 -4.68
N LEU A 105 -0.62 -7.57 -5.61
CA LEU A 105 0.73 -8.12 -5.67
C LEU A 105 1.76 -7.27 -4.91
N ASP A 106 2.51 -7.94 -4.04
CA ASP A 106 3.73 -7.42 -3.42
C ASP A 106 5.00 -8.06 -4.02
N ASP A 107 6.18 -7.65 -3.55
CA ASP A 107 7.45 -8.17 -4.05
C ASP A 107 7.61 -9.69 -3.83
N ILE A 108 6.98 -10.23 -2.77
CA ILE A 108 6.97 -11.68 -2.49
C ILE A 108 6.09 -12.39 -3.51
N SER A 109 4.86 -11.92 -3.70
CA SER A 109 3.87 -12.48 -4.61
C SER A 109 4.39 -12.51 -6.04
N LEU A 110 5.09 -11.45 -6.47
CA LEU A 110 5.75 -11.42 -7.78
C LEU A 110 6.86 -12.45 -7.91
N THR A 111 7.65 -12.64 -6.86
CA THR A 111 8.70 -13.68 -6.85
C THR A 111 8.07 -15.07 -6.93
N LEU A 112 6.95 -15.30 -6.24
CA LEU A 112 6.23 -16.58 -6.24
C LEU A 112 5.60 -16.92 -7.59
N GLN A 113 5.35 -15.96 -8.48
CA GLN A 113 4.94 -16.25 -9.86
C GLN A 113 6.01 -17.03 -10.65
N HIS A 114 7.26 -17.02 -10.19
CA HIS A 114 8.39 -17.73 -10.80
C HIS A 114 8.81 -18.98 -10.03
N GLU A 115 7.95 -19.53 -9.16
CA GLU A 115 8.28 -20.68 -8.31
C GLU A 115 8.80 -21.89 -9.10
N GLU A 116 8.19 -22.21 -10.25
CA GLU A 116 8.63 -23.33 -11.09
C GLU A 116 10.01 -23.08 -11.73
N ASP A 117 10.26 -21.85 -12.20
CA ASP A 117 11.55 -21.44 -12.77
C ASP A 117 12.65 -21.52 -11.71
N ILE A 118 12.36 -21.01 -10.50
CA ILE A 118 13.26 -21.06 -9.35
C ILE A 118 13.58 -22.52 -9.00
N THR A 119 12.55 -23.37 -8.86
CA THR A 119 12.71 -24.80 -8.56
C THR A 119 13.56 -25.51 -9.62
N SER A 120 13.29 -25.23 -10.90
CA SER A 120 14.01 -25.81 -12.04
C SER A 120 15.46 -25.36 -12.12
N PHE A 121 15.76 -24.13 -11.72
CA PHE A 121 17.12 -23.62 -11.62
C PHE A 121 17.85 -24.29 -10.44
N GLU A 122 17.24 -24.35 -9.27
CA GLU A 122 17.83 -24.94 -8.06
C GLU A 122 18.17 -26.42 -8.24
N ALA A 123 17.30 -27.20 -8.90
CA ALA A 123 17.53 -28.62 -9.17
C ALA A 123 18.76 -28.89 -10.08
N ARG A 124 19.19 -27.90 -10.87
CA ARG A 124 20.33 -28.00 -11.79
C ARG A 124 21.56 -27.23 -11.31
N ARG A 125 21.46 -26.58 -10.15
CA ARG A 125 22.52 -25.73 -9.60
C ARG A 125 23.67 -26.61 -9.10
N ALA A 126 24.90 -26.30 -9.52
CA ALA A 126 26.06 -27.10 -9.14
C ALA A 126 26.32 -27.06 -7.62
N GLU A 127 26.64 -28.23 -7.03
CA GLU A 127 26.79 -28.39 -5.57
C GLU A 127 27.91 -27.55 -4.95
N TYR A 128 28.94 -27.18 -5.72
CA TYR A 128 30.06 -26.38 -5.22
C TYR A 128 29.72 -24.88 -5.04
N LEU A 129 28.54 -24.45 -5.51
CA LEU A 129 28.10 -23.06 -5.34
C LEU A 129 27.59 -22.83 -3.91
N PRO A 130 27.74 -21.62 -3.35
CA PRO A 130 27.29 -21.33 -1.99
C PRO A 130 25.80 -21.61 -1.80
N THR A 131 25.43 -22.40 -0.80
CA THR A 131 24.03 -22.60 -0.39
C THR A 131 23.73 -21.74 0.83
N THR A 132 22.50 -21.24 0.95
CA THR A 132 22.02 -20.71 2.23
C THR A 132 21.99 -21.84 3.25
N LEU A 133 22.34 -21.54 4.49
CA LEU A 133 22.14 -22.51 5.57
C LEU A 133 20.63 -22.75 5.74
N PRO A 134 20.18 -23.96 6.09
CA PRO A 134 18.78 -24.20 6.44
C PRO A 134 18.32 -23.19 7.49
N ALA A 135 17.06 -22.74 7.40
CA ALA A 135 16.48 -21.87 8.41
C ALA A 135 16.64 -22.51 9.79
N LYS A 136 17.35 -21.82 10.69
CA LYS A 136 17.47 -22.25 12.08
C LYS A 136 16.15 -21.93 12.78
N HIS A 137 15.30 -22.93 12.96
CA HIS A 137 14.11 -22.79 13.79
C HIS A 137 14.51 -22.92 15.26
N LEU A 138 14.08 -21.96 16.08
CA LEU A 138 14.00 -22.20 17.51
C LEU A 138 13.01 -23.34 17.77
N PRO A 139 13.18 -24.11 18.86
CA PRO A 139 12.16 -25.08 19.28
C PRO A 139 10.80 -24.38 19.39
N LYS A 140 9.71 -25.12 19.09
CA LYS A 140 8.35 -24.60 19.24
C LYS A 140 8.15 -24.16 20.69
N GLU A 141 8.03 -22.86 20.91
CA GLU A 141 7.61 -22.28 22.19
C GLU A 141 6.11 -21.95 22.12
N GLU A 142 5.43 -22.14 23.24
CA GLU A 142 4.04 -21.76 23.39
C GLU A 142 3.96 -20.24 23.52
N VAL A 143 3.41 -19.56 22.51
CA VAL A 143 3.27 -18.10 22.52
C VAL A 143 2.11 -17.74 23.45
N VAL A 144 2.44 -17.38 24.69
CA VAL A 144 1.47 -16.85 25.66
C VAL A 144 1.37 -15.34 25.50
N ALA A 145 0.15 -14.81 25.42
CA ALA A 145 -0.08 -13.38 25.34
C ALA A 145 0.54 -12.67 26.55
N ALA A 146 1.34 -11.62 26.32
CA ALA A 146 1.98 -10.84 27.37
C ALA A 146 0.98 -10.08 28.28
N ARG A 147 -0.30 -10.03 27.89
CA ARG A 147 -1.40 -9.48 28.69
C ARG A 147 -2.56 -10.48 28.70
N PRO A 148 -3.30 -10.62 29.82
CA PRO A 148 -4.53 -11.39 29.83
C PRO A 148 -5.49 -10.83 28.80
N VAL A 149 -5.93 -11.67 27.85
CA VAL A 149 -7.06 -11.35 26.98
C VAL A 149 -8.29 -11.85 27.69
N GLU A 150 -9.05 -10.95 28.33
CA GLU A 150 -10.40 -11.29 28.77
C GLU A 150 -11.27 -11.47 27.52
N LEU A 151 -11.50 -12.72 27.14
CA LEU A 151 -12.49 -13.08 26.13
C LEU A 151 -13.88 -12.85 26.74
N GLY A 152 -14.35 -11.61 26.69
CA GLY A 152 -15.76 -11.29 26.93
C GLY A 152 -16.60 -11.94 25.83
N THR A 153 -17.40 -12.94 26.21
CA THR A 153 -18.38 -13.57 25.31
C THR A 153 -19.32 -12.49 24.76
N PRO A 154 -19.49 -12.33 23.42
CA PRO A 154 -20.45 -11.38 22.90
C PRO A 154 -21.87 -11.90 23.21
N SER A 155 -22.60 -11.17 24.06
CA SER A 155 -24.04 -11.34 24.22
C SER A 155 -24.73 -10.86 22.94
N VAL A 156 -25.27 -11.79 22.16
CA VAL A 156 -26.17 -11.48 21.03
C VAL A 156 -27.46 -10.87 21.58
N ARG A 157 -27.77 -9.64 21.15
CA ARG A 157 -29.13 -9.08 21.13
C ARG A 157 -29.40 -8.57 19.73
#